data_AF-A0A3D0WEF2-F1
#
_entry.id   AF-A0A3D0WEF2-F1
#
_cell.length_a   1.000
_cell.length_b   1.000
_cell.length_c   1.000
_cell.angle_alpha   90.00
_cell.angle_beta   90.00
_cell.angle_gamma   90.00
#
_symmetry.space_group_name_H-M   'P 1'
#
loop_
_entity.id
_entity.type
_entity.pdbx_description
1 polymer ?
#
loop_
_entity_poly.entity_id
_entity_poly.type
_entity_poly.pdbx_seq_one_letter_code
_entity_poly.pdbx_strand_id
1 'polypeptide(L)'
;MAKQDIRIAWHRFGLGPQLNEAPPADARAWLKRQIAAYDPAPPPIAAAAKSPAIAAEIFALLEERQQARQEARLVGEARPMAANAIGPASRRHLTDAIGARGAAALSTDTPFAERLVHFWANHFAISADKQRMIALTGAFEFEAIRPHVMGRFADMVPAGGR
;
A
#
# COMPACT_ATOMS: atom_id res chain seq x y z
N MET A 1 18.80 -2.14 31.35
CA MET A 1 18.42 -1.17 30.31
C MET A 1 17.49 -0.12 30.92
N ALA A 2 17.55 1.15 30.52
CA ALA A 2 16.72 2.18 31.17
C ALA A 2 15.24 1.97 30.83
N LYS A 3 14.32 2.15 31.79
CA LYS A 3 12.86 2.08 31.55
C LYS A 3 12.40 3.00 30.41
N GLN A 4 13.17 4.08 30.15
CA GLN A 4 12.97 5.00 29.04
C GLN A 4 13.17 4.34 27.67
N ASP A 5 14.18 3.47 27.52
CA ASP A 5 14.48 2.82 26.23
C ASP A 5 13.36 1.87 25.81
N ILE A 6 12.79 1.13 26.79
CA ILE A 6 11.66 0.24 26.59
C ILE A 6 10.43 1.03 26.13
N ARG A 7 10.14 2.16 26.78
CA ARG A 7 9.02 3.03 26.38
C ARG A 7 9.21 3.60 24.97
N ILE A 8 10.42 4.00 24.62
CA ILE A 8 10.72 4.53 23.28
C ILE A 8 10.56 3.43 22.23
N ALA A 9 11.15 2.25 22.42
CA ALA A 9 11.01 1.14 21.48
C ALA A 9 9.55 0.74 21.28
N TRP A 10 8.81 0.60 22.38
CA TRP A 10 7.45 0.06 22.37
C TRP A 10 6.41 1.05 21.83
N HIS A 11 6.49 2.33 22.20
CA HIS A 11 5.50 3.33 21.79
C HIS A 11 5.92 4.21 20.60
N ARG A 12 7.22 4.44 20.41
CA ARG A 12 7.72 5.40 19.38
C ARG A 12 8.27 4.70 18.15
N PHE A 13 8.85 3.51 18.29
CA PHE A 13 9.30 2.73 17.14
C PHE A 13 8.26 1.70 16.66
N GLY A 14 7.46 1.12 17.54
CA GLY A 14 6.33 0.27 17.15
C GLY A 14 5.07 1.05 16.74
N LEU A 15 3.98 0.33 16.52
CA LEU A 15 2.63 0.86 16.29
C LEU A 15 1.87 1.17 17.61
N GLY A 16 2.57 1.05 18.74
CA GLY A 16 1.97 1.06 20.07
C GLY A 16 1.66 -0.34 20.57
N PRO A 17 1.49 -0.50 21.90
CA PRO A 17 1.19 -1.79 22.51
C PRO A 17 -0.21 -2.28 22.15
N GLN A 18 -0.35 -3.58 21.90
CA GLN A 18 -1.66 -4.21 21.85
C GLN A 18 -2.29 -4.29 23.25
N LEU A 19 -3.61 -4.41 23.30
CA LEU A 19 -4.32 -4.61 24.57
C LEU A 19 -3.83 -5.92 25.21
N ASN A 20 -3.26 -5.83 26.40
CA ASN A 20 -2.65 -6.93 27.16
C ASN A 20 -1.27 -7.40 26.69
N GLU A 21 -0.58 -6.66 25.82
CA GLU A 21 0.82 -6.95 25.52
C GLU A 21 1.73 -6.50 26.68
N ALA A 22 2.65 -7.36 27.10
CA ALA A 22 3.66 -7.00 28.09
C ALA A 22 4.82 -6.24 27.43
N PRO A 23 5.42 -5.25 28.12
CA PRO A 23 6.58 -4.54 27.59
C PRO A 23 7.77 -5.50 27.40
N PRO A 24 8.61 -5.29 26.36
CA PRO A 24 9.79 -6.10 26.17
C PRO A 24 10.82 -5.88 27.30
N ALA A 25 11.48 -6.96 27.72
CA ALA A 25 12.55 -6.91 28.72
C ALA A 25 13.82 -6.21 28.19
N ASP A 26 14.08 -6.33 26.89
CA ASP A 26 15.20 -5.68 26.19
C ASP A 26 14.69 -5.00 24.90
N ALA A 27 14.76 -3.68 24.86
CA ALA A 27 14.29 -2.89 23.73
C ALA A 27 15.12 -3.10 22.46
N ARG A 28 16.45 -3.24 22.57
CA ARG A 28 17.32 -3.40 21.40
C ARG A 28 17.12 -4.78 20.79
N ALA A 29 17.04 -5.83 21.61
CA ALA A 29 16.74 -7.18 21.16
C ALA A 29 15.33 -7.24 20.53
N TRP A 30 14.35 -6.56 21.13
CA TRP A 30 12.99 -6.48 20.60
C TRP A 30 12.91 -5.78 19.24
N LEU A 31 13.71 -4.76 18.98
CA LEU A 31 13.78 -4.11 17.65
C LEU A 31 14.48 -5.00 16.62
N LYS A 32 15.64 -5.58 16.97
CA LYS A 32 16.42 -6.43 16.06
C LYS A 32 15.64 -7.65 15.58
N ARG A 33 14.89 -8.31 16.48
CA ARG A 33 14.13 -9.51 16.11
C ARG A 33 13.10 -9.22 15.02
N GLN A 34 12.52 -8.02 15.02
CA GLN A 34 11.48 -7.63 14.05
C GLN A 34 12.04 -7.38 12.66
N ILE A 35 13.31 -6.97 12.54
CA ILE A 35 13.99 -6.87 11.25
C ILE A 35 14.17 -8.28 10.66
N ALA A 36 14.57 -9.25 11.48
CA ALA A 36 14.80 -10.63 11.03
C ALA A 36 13.50 -11.40 10.76
N ALA A 37 12.43 -11.13 11.51
CA ALA A 37 11.13 -11.79 11.40
C ALA A 37 10.16 -11.08 10.43
N TYR A 38 10.62 -10.04 9.74
CA TYR A 38 9.76 -9.27 8.85
C TYR A 38 9.29 -10.12 7.65
N ASP A 39 7.98 -10.19 7.48
CA ASP A 39 7.33 -10.73 6.28
C ASP A 39 6.88 -9.56 5.39
N PRO A 40 7.41 -9.43 4.15
CA PRO A 40 6.98 -8.38 3.23
C PRO A 40 5.54 -8.56 2.73
N ALA A 41 5.00 -9.77 2.75
CA ALA A 41 3.71 -10.12 2.17
C ALA A 41 2.84 -10.95 3.14
N PRO A 42 2.49 -10.40 4.33
CA PRO A 42 1.61 -11.10 5.26
C PRO A 42 0.23 -11.34 4.60
N PRO A 43 -0.60 -12.28 5.12
CA PRO A 43 -1.79 -12.75 4.43
C PRO A 43 -2.73 -11.66 3.88
N PRO A 44 -3.05 -10.56 4.62
CA PRO A 44 -3.88 -9.48 4.08
C PRO A 44 -3.27 -8.78 2.85
N ILE A 45 -1.94 -8.63 2.83
CA ILE A 45 -1.19 -7.97 1.75
C ILE A 45 -0.99 -8.92 0.56
N ALA A 46 -0.75 -10.20 0.84
CA ALA A 46 -0.65 -11.24 -0.19
C ALA A 46 -1.96 -11.39 -0.98
N ALA A 47 -3.10 -11.29 -0.30
CA ALA A 47 -4.43 -11.40 -0.91
C ALA A 47 -4.87 -10.16 -1.72
N ALA A 48 -4.23 -9.00 -1.50
CA ALA A 48 -4.58 -7.77 -2.20
C ALA A 48 -4.24 -7.85 -3.70
N ALA A 49 -5.06 -7.19 -4.53
CA ALA A 49 -4.83 -7.10 -5.97
C ALA A 49 -3.45 -6.49 -6.28
N LYS A 50 -2.77 -7.05 -7.29
CA LYS A 50 -1.45 -6.61 -7.74
C LYS A 50 -1.56 -5.67 -8.94
N SER A 51 -0.50 -4.90 -9.19
CA SER A 51 -0.44 -3.90 -10.26
C SER A 51 -0.92 -4.41 -11.62
N PRO A 52 -0.58 -5.62 -12.10
CA PRO A 52 -1.05 -6.10 -13.41
C PRO A 52 -2.58 -6.26 -13.49
N ALA A 53 -3.20 -6.80 -12.44
CA ALA A 53 -4.65 -7.01 -12.40
C ALA A 53 -5.40 -5.67 -12.33
N ILE A 54 -4.90 -4.75 -11.49
CA ILE A 54 -5.45 -3.39 -11.38
C ILE A 54 -5.33 -2.66 -12.72
N ALA A 55 -4.15 -2.71 -13.35
CA ALA A 55 -3.91 -2.06 -14.63
C ALA A 55 -4.82 -2.62 -15.72
N ALA A 56 -4.98 -3.94 -15.80
CA ALA A 56 -5.87 -4.59 -16.77
C ALA A 56 -7.33 -4.11 -16.64
N GLU A 57 -7.87 -4.03 -15.42
CA GLU A 57 -9.23 -3.49 -15.20
C GLU A 57 -9.34 -2.03 -15.65
N ILE A 58 -8.37 -1.19 -15.27
CA ILE A 58 -8.38 0.22 -15.65
C ILE A 58 -8.24 0.40 -17.17
N PHE A 59 -7.45 -0.44 -17.85
CA PHE A 59 -7.33 -0.42 -19.31
C PHE A 59 -8.64 -0.82 -19.99
N ALA A 60 -9.31 -1.88 -19.54
CA ALA A 60 -10.61 -2.28 -20.08
C ALA A 60 -11.64 -1.14 -19.98
N LEU A 61 -11.73 -0.48 -18.81
CA LEU A 61 -12.63 0.66 -18.60
C LEU A 61 -12.28 1.88 -19.48
N LEU A 62 -11.01 2.06 -19.84
CA LEU A 62 -10.59 3.09 -20.79
C LEU A 62 -11.05 2.75 -22.21
N GLU A 63 -10.90 1.51 -22.63
CA GLU A 63 -11.31 1.04 -23.96
C GLU A 63 -12.82 1.17 -24.15
N GLU A 64 -13.63 0.72 -23.19
CA GLU A 64 -15.09 0.86 -23.21
C GLU A 64 -15.50 2.33 -23.35
N ARG A 65 -14.87 3.22 -22.58
CA ARG A 65 -15.13 4.66 -22.66
C ARG A 65 -14.74 5.24 -24.03
N GLN A 66 -13.68 4.75 -24.66
CA GLN A 66 -13.29 5.21 -26.00
C GLN A 66 -14.28 4.73 -27.06
N GLN A 67 -14.71 3.47 -27.00
CA GLN A 67 -15.71 2.90 -27.91
C GLN A 67 -17.04 3.66 -27.81
N ALA A 68 -17.55 3.87 -26.59
CA ALA A 68 -18.79 4.63 -26.38
C ALA A 68 -18.72 6.07 -26.92
N ARG A 69 -17.54 6.70 -26.82
CA ARG A 69 -17.30 8.04 -27.40
C ARG A 69 -17.27 8.03 -28.92
N GLN A 70 -16.70 6.99 -29.53
CA GLN A 70 -16.67 6.84 -30.98
C GLN A 70 -18.08 6.58 -31.53
N GLU A 71 -18.84 5.68 -30.90
CA GLU A 71 -20.24 5.43 -31.25
C GLU A 71 -21.11 6.68 -31.15
N ALA A 72 -21.01 7.43 -30.04
CA ALA A 72 -21.76 8.68 -29.88
C ALA A 72 -21.42 9.72 -30.95
N ARG A 73 -20.17 9.76 -31.42
CA ARG A 73 -19.76 10.62 -32.54
C ARG A 73 -20.35 10.18 -33.88
N LEU A 74 -20.50 8.87 -34.11
CA LEU A 74 -21.03 8.33 -35.36
C LEU A 74 -22.56 8.43 -35.43
N VAL A 75 -23.26 8.24 -34.31
CA VAL A 75 -24.73 8.21 -34.24
C VAL A 75 -25.32 9.61 -34.06
N GLY A 76 -24.52 10.62 -33.70
CA GLY A 76 -24.96 12.02 -33.58
C GLY A 76 -25.87 12.31 -32.37
N GLU A 77 -26.22 11.30 -31.59
CA GLU A 77 -26.96 11.44 -30.34
C GLU A 77 -26.01 11.59 -29.16
N ALA A 78 -26.28 12.60 -28.31
CA ALA A 78 -25.67 12.71 -27.00
C ALA A 78 -26.19 11.58 -26.09
N ARG A 79 -25.65 10.36 -26.24
CA ARG A 79 -25.79 9.35 -25.20
C ARG A 79 -25.27 9.96 -23.89
N PRO A 80 -25.96 9.80 -22.75
CA PRO A 80 -25.37 10.18 -21.47
C PRO A 80 -24.02 9.48 -21.41
N MET A 81 -22.93 10.25 -21.24
CA MET A 81 -21.58 9.70 -21.09
C MET A 81 -21.70 8.52 -20.13
N ALA A 82 -21.37 7.31 -20.58
CA ALA A 82 -21.32 6.14 -19.73
C ALA A 82 -20.62 6.56 -18.42
N ALA A 83 -21.30 6.36 -17.29
CA ALA A 83 -20.84 6.84 -16.00
C ALA A 83 -19.36 6.46 -15.85
N ASN A 84 -18.50 7.42 -15.47
CA ASN A 84 -17.05 7.22 -15.44
C ASN A 84 -16.67 6.15 -14.40
N ALA A 85 -16.71 4.88 -14.79
CA ALA A 85 -16.49 3.71 -13.94
C ALA A 85 -15.04 3.60 -13.42
N ILE A 86 -14.10 4.31 -14.07
CA ILE A 86 -12.70 4.44 -13.63
C ILE A 86 -12.63 5.01 -12.22
N GLY A 87 -13.42 6.05 -11.92
CA GLY A 87 -13.40 6.70 -10.60
C GLY A 87 -13.80 5.74 -9.47
N PRO A 88 -14.97 5.08 -9.55
CA PRO A 88 -15.37 4.03 -8.62
C PRO A 88 -14.37 2.88 -8.54
N ALA A 89 -13.90 2.34 -9.66
CA ALA A 89 -12.92 1.24 -9.67
C ALA A 89 -11.62 1.61 -8.96
N SER A 90 -11.05 2.78 -9.27
CA SER A 90 -9.85 3.27 -8.59
C SER A 90 -10.05 3.43 -7.08
N ARG A 91 -11.23 3.89 -6.64
CA ARG A 91 -11.54 4.04 -5.21
C ARG A 91 -11.70 2.70 -4.51
N ARG A 92 -12.29 1.68 -5.17
CA ARG A 92 -12.37 0.32 -4.61
C ARG A 92 -10.96 -0.22 -4.36
N HIS A 93 -10.08 -0.20 -5.36
CA HIS A 93 -8.69 -0.65 -5.22
C HIS A 93 -7.94 0.08 -4.09
N LEU A 94 -8.11 1.40 -3.98
CA LEU A 94 -7.55 2.16 -2.86
C LEU A 94 -8.10 1.70 -1.51
N THR A 95 -9.42 1.50 -1.41
CA THR A 95 -10.09 1.13 -0.16
C THR A 95 -9.70 -0.28 0.29
N ASP A 96 -9.63 -1.21 -0.65
CA ASP A 96 -9.18 -2.59 -0.41
C ASP A 96 -7.73 -2.61 0.08
N ALA A 97 -6.86 -1.80 -0.54
CA ALA A 97 -5.47 -1.66 -0.09
C ALA A 97 -5.35 -1.03 1.31
N ILE A 98 -6.13 0.01 1.62
CA ILE A 98 -6.18 0.59 2.97
C ILE A 98 -6.62 -0.46 3.99
N GLY A 99 -7.63 -1.28 3.64
CA GLY A 99 -8.10 -2.39 4.46
C GLY A 99 -7.01 -3.44 4.71
N ALA A 100 -6.32 -3.88 3.66
CA ALA A 100 -5.22 -4.84 3.76
C ALA A 100 -4.07 -4.32 4.63
N ARG A 101 -3.69 -3.05 4.44
CA ARG A 101 -2.66 -2.37 5.25
C ARG A 101 -3.06 -2.28 6.72
N GLY A 102 -4.31 -1.90 7.01
CA GLY A 102 -4.84 -1.84 8.36
C GLY A 102 -4.87 -3.20 9.04
N ALA A 103 -5.33 -4.24 8.33
CA ALA A 103 -5.36 -5.60 8.83
C ALA A 103 -3.94 -6.14 9.14
N ALA A 104 -2.96 -5.87 8.28
CA ALA A 104 -1.56 -6.21 8.53
C ALA A 104 -1.01 -5.48 9.77
N ALA A 105 -1.26 -4.18 9.90
CA ALA A 105 -0.82 -3.38 11.04
C ALA A 105 -1.42 -3.85 12.38
N LEU A 106 -2.67 -4.33 12.37
CA LEU A 106 -3.36 -4.82 13.58
C LEU A 106 -2.95 -6.23 14.00
N SER A 107 -2.48 -7.07 13.06
CA SER A 107 -2.15 -8.48 13.30
C SER A 107 -0.65 -8.78 13.30
N THR A 108 0.21 -7.79 13.09
CA THR A 108 1.66 -7.99 12.96
C THR A 108 2.34 -8.32 14.31
N ASP A 109 3.27 -9.27 14.26
CA ASP A 109 4.26 -9.49 15.34
C ASP A 109 5.51 -8.62 15.18
N THR A 110 5.57 -7.82 14.11
CA THR A 110 6.69 -6.93 13.76
C THR A 110 6.25 -5.46 13.60
N PRO A 111 5.61 -4.85 14.62
CA PRO A 111 5.08 -3.48 14.53
C PRO A 111 6.11 -2.40 14.17
N PHE A 112 7.39 -2.58 14.53
CA PHE A 112 8.47 -1.68 14.08
C PHE A 112 8.69 -1.76 12.57
N ALA A 113 8.65 -2.96 11.99
CA ALA A 113 8.82 -3.15 10.56
C ALA A 113 7.66 -2.53 9.77
N GLU A 114 6.40 -2.74 10.21
CA GLU A 114 5.23 -2.08 9.63
C GLU A 114 5.33 -0.56 9.68
N ARG A 115 5.79 0.00 10.81
CA ARG A 115 5.98 1.46 10.92
C ARG A 115 7.02 1.97 9.94
N LEU A 116 8.10 1.22 9.71
CA LEU A 116 9.14 1.58 8.74
C LEU A 116 8.59 1.56 7.30
N VAL A 117 7.77 0.56 6.95
CA VAL A 117 7.05 0.52 5.67
C VAL A 117 6.19 1.77 5.51
N HIS A 118 5.39 2.12 6.52
CA HIS A 118 4.52 3.30 6.47
C HIS A 118 5.31 4.59 6.28
N PHE A 119 6.45 4.71 6.97
CA PHE A 119 7.34 5.85 6.82
C PHE A 119 7.83 6.00 5.38
N TRP A 120 8.37 4.93 4.78
CA TRP A 120 8.90 4.98 3.42
C TRP A 120 7.82 5.12 2.35
N ALA A 121 6.69 4.43 2.50
CA ALA A 121 5.55 4.58 1.60
C ALA A 121 5.02 6.01 1.58
N ASN A 122 5.02 6.70 2.74
CA ASN A 122 4.66 8.11 2.82
C ASN A 122 5.77 9.04 2.30
N HIS A 123 7.04 8.66 2.44
CA HIS A 123 8.16 9.47 1.97
C HIS A 123 8.24 9.52 0.44
N PHE A 124 8.06 8.37 -0.22
CA PHE A 124 8.09 8.28 -1.68
C PHE A 124 6.76 8.65 -2.36
N ALA A 125 5.74 9.00 -1.56
CA ALA A 125 4.35 9.20 -1.97
C ALA A 125 4.17 9.49 -3.46
N ILE A 126 3.46 8.59 -4.15
CA ILE A 126 3.11 8.81 -5.55
C ILE A 126 2.05 9.91 -5.66
N SER A 127 2.19 10.80 -6.65
CA SER A 127 1.13 11.77 -6.94
C SER A 127 -0.15 11.04 -7.39
N ALA A 128 -1.25 11.36 -6.70
CA ALA A 128 -2.59 10.86 -6.96
C ALA A 128 -3.35 11.69 -8.02
N ASP A 129 -2.70 12.63 -8.71
CA ASP A 129 -3.35 13.64 -9.57
C ASP A 129 -4.12 13.04 -10.75
N LYS A 130 -3.80 11.80 -11.14
CA LYS A 130 -4.55 11.05 -12.15
C LYS A 130 -5.36 9.97 -11.45
N GLN A 131 -6.68 9.94 -11.68
CA GLN A 131 -7.59 8.92 -11.14
C GLN A 131 -7.08 7.48 -11.35
N ARG A 132 -6.33 7.24 -12.43
CA ARG A 132 -5.71 5.93 -12.72
C ARG A 132 -4.56 5.58 -11.78
N MET A 133 -3.79 6.57 -11.33
CA MET A 133 -2.71 6.38 -10.36
C MET A 133 -3.24 6.07 -8.96
N ILE A 134 -4.42 6.61 -8.61
CA ILE A 134 -5.09 6.32 -7.33
C ILE A 134 -5.28 4.82 -7.12
N ALA A 135 -5.61 4.07 -8.18
CA ALA A 135 -5.81 2.63 -8.10
C ALA A 135 -4.53 1.87 -7.73
N LEU A 136 -3.36 2.41 -8.10
CA LEU A 136 -2.06 1.78 -7.90
C LEU A 136 -1.38 2.19 -6.58
N THR A 137 -1.98 3.09 -5.79
CA THR A 137 -1.40 3.58 -4.54
C THR A 137 -1.04 2.46 -3.56
N GLY A 138 -1.94 1.51 -3.37
CA GLY A 138 -1.68 0.35 -2.51
C GLY A 138 -0.61 -0.58 -3.08
N ALA A 139 -0.72 -0.85 -4.38
CA ALA A 139 0.19 -1.70 -5.12
C ALA A 139 1.64 -1.18 -5.07
N PHE A 140 1.83 0.14 -5.12
CA PHE A 140 3.14 0.78 -4.94
C PHE A 140 3.78 0.42 -3.61
N GLU A 141 3.06 0.53 -2.49
CA GLU A 141 3.59 0.10 -1.20
C GLU A 141 3.91 -1.40 -1.20
N PHE A 142 2.97 -2.22 -1.67
CA PHE A 142 3.04 -3.68 -1.53
C PHE A 142 4.12 -4.31 -2.40
N GLU A 143 4.41 -3.71 -3.54
CA GLU A 143 5.31 -4.28 -4.56
C GLU A 143 6.66 -3.54 -4.63
N ALA A 144 6.71 -2.23 -4.35
CA ALA A 144 7.96 -1.46 -4.41
C ALA A 144 8.60 -1.21 -3.04
N ILE A 145 7.80 -1.00 -1.99
CA ILE A 145 8.33 -0.65 -0.67
C ILE A 145 8.57 -1.89 0.18
N ARG A 146 7.52 -2.70 0.42
CA ARG A 146 7.56 -3.83 1.37
C ARG A 146 8.68 -4.83 1.07
N PRO A 147 8.91 -5.29 -0.18
CA PRO A 147 9.97 -6.25 -0.47
C PRO A 147 11.39 -5.72 -0.21
N HIS A 148 11.57 -4.39 -0.19
CA HIS A 148 12.88 -3.74 -0.17
C HIS A 148 13.15 -2.93 1.10
N VAL A 149 12.19 -2.83 2.02
CA VAL A 149 12.27 -1.96 3.21
C VAL A 149 13.41 -2.33 4.18
N MET A 150 13.80 -3.61 4.22
CA MET A 150 14.93 -4.10 5.02
C MET A 150 16.24 -4.17 4.22
N GLY A 151 16.20 -3.81 2.95
CA GLY A 151 17.31 -3.85 2.01
C GLY A 151 17.92 -2.48 1.75
N ARG A 152 18.32 -2.23 0.50
CA ARG A 152 18.94 -0.96 0.11
C ARG A 152 17.86 0.06 -0.23
N PHE A 153 18.09 1.32 0.16
CA PHE A 153 17.21 2.43 -0.20
C PHE A 153 16.94 2.54 -1.71
N ALA A 154 17.97 2.30 -2.54
CA ALA A 154 17.86 2.38 -3.99
C ALA A 154 16.86 1.36 -4.57
N ASP A 155 16.62 0.25 -3.89
CA ASP A 155 15.71 -0.80 -4.36
C ASP A 155 14.24 -0.45 -4.05
N MET A 156 13.99 0.49 -3.12
CA MET A 156 12.65 1.02 -2.83
C MET A 156 12.20 2.10 -3.83
N VAL A 157 13.10 2.57 -4.70
CA VAL A 157 12.77 3.51 -5.76
C VAL A 157 12.49 2.70 -7.02
N PRO A 158 11.26 2.72 -7.57
CA PRO A 158 11.03 2.14 -8.88
C PRO A 158 12.04 2.77 -9.84
N ALA A 159 12.91 1.96 -10.43
CA ALA A 159 13.87 2.47 -11.40
C ALA A 159 13.09 3.23 -12.48
N GLY A 160 13.23 4.56 -12.50
CA GLY A 160 12.73 5.38 -13.59
C GLY A 160 13.24 4.78 -14.89
N GLY A 161 12.32 4.47 -15.79
CA GLY A 161 12.53 3.58 -16.93
C GLY A 161 13.90 3.70 -17.60
N ARG A 162 14.51 2.54 -17.84
CA ARG A 162 15.37 2.35 -19.00
C ARG A 162 14.51 1.83 -20.14
#